data_AF-A0A1G7F7V3-F1
#
_entry.id   AF-A0A1G7F7V3-F1
#
_cell.length_a   1.000
_cell.length_b   1.000
_cell.length_c   1.000
_cell.angle_alpha   90.00
_cell.angle_beta   90.00
_cell.angle_gamma   90.00
#
_symmetry.space_group_name_H-M   'P 1'
#
loop_
_entity.id
_entity.type
_entity.pdbx_description
1 polymer ?
#
loop_
_entity_poly.entity_id
_entity_poly.type
_entity_poly.pdbx_seq_one_letter_code
_entity_poly.pdbx_strand_id
1 'polypeptide(L)'
;MRYFAYICIGLLSIFAIGPMRASAQGVTSPASSALDPADAATLASLKKDIDLRAAELTQKKSQYEALLKQAKATVSKKVTSPSSGEPAKGMFEQYQKQYVREGHYDWETVEKVKPVKADPCDPQRLFVRADSLDNYLYGITPSSKAKGASVSYLNDEVAGTQNIGVNGMVSYVVARSLCPQTPPGDAPFISGYSIAPFVQGQGSITIPQSKKEQSTAKVGFEAEVEVSRGFPLRQVFTIAPYYLSDYRGVARVQGVNAYWDAYDSDLHLGGYINTNPYLGWFVQVRGEADVRDVQNVGFTDLDKARYDWLGGTIRASFFLFPSAMNVDPALRNRISFIGEASWFDDLRSGRQIHKYVATAKYNISDSGNSSIQLEYTRGTDKETLVYLNQVLVKLSYAY
;
A
#
# COMPACT_ATOMS: atom_id res chain seq x y z
N MET A 1 25.31 -33.31 12.47
CA MET A 1 24.57 -32.36 11.60
C MET A 1 23.79 -33.11 10.52
N ARG A 2 22.63 -33.70 10.85
CA ARG A 2 21.71 -34.34 9.88
C ARG A 2 20.29 -34.44 10.49
N TYR A 3 19.52 -33.35 10.50
CA TYR A 3 18.06 -33.35 10.72
C TYR A 3 17.51 -31.97 10.35
N PHE A 4 17.15 -31.75 9.07
CA PHE A 4 16.29 -30.63 8.65
C PHE A 4 15.75 -30.87 7.22
N ALA A 5 14.94 -31.91 7.07
CA ALA A 5 14.12 -32.15 5.88
C ALA A 5 13.05 -33.19 6.24
N TYR A 6 11.82 -32.75 6.55
CA TYR A 6 10.54 -33.51 6.49
C TYR A 6 9.42 -32.74 7.23
N ILE A 7 9.03 -31.56 6.73
CA ILE A 7 7.72 -30.95 7.05
C ILE A 7 7.14 -30.36 5.75
N CYS A 8 6.44 -31.20 5.00
CA CYS A 8 5.52 -30.80 3.92
C CYS A 8 4.73 -32.04 3.49
N ILE A 9 3.59 -32.31 4.14
CA ILE A 9 2.39 -33.04 3.66
C ILE A 9 1.47 -33.23 4.87
N GLY A 10 0.18 -32.94 4.69
CA GLY A 10 -0.89 -33.39 5.58
C GLY A 10 -1.41 -32.35 6.57
N LEU A 11 -2.53 -31.71 6.21
CA LEU A 11 -3.65 -31.44 7.14
C LEU A 11 -4.89 -31.02 6.34
N LEU A 12 -5.78 -31.98 6.13
CA LEU A 12 -7.13 -31.76 5.62
C LEU A 12 -8.10 -32.54 6.51
N SER A 13 -9.25 -31.93 6.84
CA SER A 13 -10.42 -32.47 7.57
C SER A 13 -10.60 -32.09 9.06
N ILE A 14 -11.89 -32.00 9.45
CA ILE A 14 -12.53 -31.97 10.79
C ILE A 14 -12.18 -30.77 11.71
N PHE A 15 -13.10 -29.90 12.17
CA PHE A 15 -14.37 -30.16 12.88
C PHE A 15 -15.42 -29.04 12.78
N ALA A 16 -16.58 -29.24 13.44
CA ALA A 16 -17.80 -28.46 13.29
C ALA A 16 -18.36 -27.86 14.61
N ILE A 17 -19.03 -26.70 14.48
CA ILE A 17 -20.17 -26.16 15.29
C ILE A 17 -20.00 -25.94 16.80
N GLY A 18 -20.30 -24.70 17.23
CA GLY A 18 -20.76 -24.38 18.60
C GLY A 18 -21.25 -22.92 18.69
N PRO A 19 -22.53 -22.64 19.04
CA PRO A 19 -23.05 -21.27 19.14
C PRO A 19 -22.96 -20.70 20.56
N MET A 20 -22.40 -19.49 20.72
CA MET A 20 -22.47 -18.73 21.99
C MET A 20 -23.61 -17.70 21.99
N ARG A 21 -24.39 -17.69 23.08
CA ARG A 21 -25.40 -16.66 23.36
C ARG A 21 -24.72 -15.42 23.98
N ALA A 22 -25.01 -14.24 23.45
CA ALA A 22 -24.63 -12.97 24.08
C ALA A 22 -25.78 -12.42 24.93
N SER A 23 -25.48 -11.99 26.15
CA SER A 23 -26.40 -11.26 27.04
C SER A 23 -26.37 -9.76 26.73
N ALA A 24 -27.52 -9.10 26.77
CA ALA A 24 -27.62 -7.66 26.54
C ALA A 24 -27.75 -6.90 27.88
N GLN A 25 -26.84 -5.97 28.14
CA GLN A 25 -27.01 -4.91 29.13
C GLN A 25 -27.04 -3.56 28.43
N GLY A 26 -28.03 -2.73 28.81
CA GLY A 26 -28.26 -1.42 28.20
C GLY A 26 -27.29 -0.37 28.73
N VAL A 27 -26.86 0.53 27.85
CA VAL A 27 -26.04 1.70 28.19
C VAL A 27 -26.88 2.95 27.99
N THR A 28 -27.00 3.77 29.03
CA THR A 28 -27.72 5.04 29.01
C THR A 28 -26.91 6.12 28.28
N SER A 29 -27.58 6.88 27.40
CA SER A 29 -26.95 7.96 26.62
C SER A 29 -26.54 9.14 27.52
N PRO A 30 -25.31 9.67 27.41
CA PRO A 30 -24.95 10.94 28.04
C PRO A 30 -25.61 12.11 27.30
N ALA A 31 -25.91 13.18 28.03
CA ALA A 31 -26.56 14.38 27.50
C ALA A 31 -25.60 15.20 26.61
N SER A 32 -26.16 15.88 25.60
CA SER A 32 -25.40 16.75 24.71
C SER A 32 -24.92 18.02 25.43
N SER A 33 -23.63 18.12 25.71
CA SER A 33 -22.98 19.39 26.01
C SER A 33 -23.03 20.29 24.77
N ALA A 34 -23.50 21.53 24.93
CA ALA A 34 -23.47 22.51 23.85
C ALA A 34 -22.01 22.78 23.41
N LEU A 35 -21.80 22.95 22.10
CA LEU A 35 -20.48 23.30 21.55
C LEU A 35 -20.00 24.65 22.10
N ASP A 36 -18.69 24.77 22.29
CA ASP A 36 -18.05 26.02 22.67
C ASP A 36 -18.30 27.08 21.57
N PRO A 37 -18.65 28.34 21.93
CA PRO A 37 -18.77 29.43 20.96
C PRO A 37 -17.55 29.62 20.04
N ALA A 38 -16.34 29.28 20.50
CA ALA A 38 -15.12 29.31 19.68
C ALA A 38 -15.14 28.26 18.56
N ASP A 39 -15.55 27.02 18.86
CA ASP A 39 -15.68 25.95 17.87
C ASP A 39 -16.75 26.27 16.83
N ALA A 40 -17.87 26.87 17.27
CA ALA A 40 -18.94 27.31 16.37
C ALA A 40 -18.45 28.39 15.37
N ALA A 41 -17.58 29.31 15.80
CA ALA A 41 -17.00 30.33 14.94
C ALA A 41 -16.02 29.73 13.91
N THR A 42 -15.14 28.81 14.33
CA THR A 42 -14.22 28.10 13.43
C THR A 42 -14.98 27.24 12.41
N LEU A 43 -16.07 26.57 12.82
CA LEU A 43 -16.91 25.80 11.90
C LEU A 43 -17.58 26.69 10.84
N ALA A 44 -18.01 27.90 11.23
CA ALA A 44 -18.60 28.86 10.31
C ALA A 44 -17.58 29.42 9.29
N SER A 45 -16.33 29.65 9.69
CA SER A 45 -15.27 30.07 8.75
C SER A 45 -14.91 28.96 7.76
N LEU A 46 -14.77 27.71 8.24
CA LEU A 46 -14.54 26.54 7.37
C LEU A 46 -15.66 26.34 6.35
N LYS A 47 -16.92 26.49 6.76
CA LYS A 47 -18.06 26.43 5.84
C LYS A 47 -17.98 27.49 4.75
N LYS A 48 -17.65 28.74 5.12
CA LYS A 48 -17.51 29.85 4.16
C LYS A 48 -16.42 29.58 3.11
N ASP A 49 -15.29 29.00 3.50
CA ASP A 49 -14.20 28.64 2.57
C ASP A 49 -14.58 27.47 1.65
N ILE A 50 -15.35 26.49 2.14
CA ILE A 50 -15.92 25.40 1.34
C ILE A 50 -16.88 25.96 0.29
N ASP A 51 -17.81 26.83 0.70
CA ASP A 51 -18.80 27.45 -0.18
C ASP A 51 -18.13 28.33 -1.26
N LEU A 52 -17.05 29.06 -0.91
CA LEU A 52 -16.24 29.83 -1.86
C LEU A 52 -15.59 28.93 -2.92
N ARG A 53 -14.93 27.84 -2.51
CA ARG A 53 -14.27 26.90 -3.44
C ARG A 53 -15.27 26.17 -4.34
N ALA A 54 -16.48 25.88 -3.84
CA ALA A 54 -17.56 25.30 -4.64
C ALA A 54 -18.03 26.26 -5.76
N ALA A 55 -18.10 27.56 -5.47
CA ALA A 55 -18.40 28.58 -6.47
C ALA A 55 -17.31 28.70 -7.55
N GLU A 56 -16.02 28.74 -7.15
CA GLU A 56 -14.89 28.75 -8.11
C GLU A 56 -14.90 27.53 -9.03
N LEU A 57 -15.16 26.34 -8.49
CA LEU A 57 -15.18 25.10 -9.26
C LEU A 57 -16.35 25.07 -10.27
N THR A 58 -17.49 25.65 -9.89
CA THR A 58 -18.64 25.85 -10.78
C THR A 58 -18.31 26.83 -11.92
N GLN A 59 -17.59 27.90 -11.64
CA GLN A 59 -17.12 28.86 -12.65
C GLN A 59 -16.11 28.23 -13.63
N LYS A 60 -15.15 27.44 -13.14
CA LYS A 60 -14.19 26.72 -13.99
C LYS A 60 -14.87 25.69 -14.90
N LYS A 61 -15.92 25.01 -14.40
CA LYS A 61 -16.72 24.07 -15.19
C LYS A 61 -17.43 24.76 -16.36
N SER A 62 -18.09 25.91 -16.14
CA SER A 62 -18.79 26.63 -17.21
C SER A 62 -17.82 27.22 -18.25
N GLN A 63 -16.63 27.67 -17.84
CA GLN A 63 -15.55 28.04 -18.76
C GLN A 63 -15.10 26.88 -19.66
N TYR A 64 -14.91 25.68 -19.08
CA TYR A 64 -14.55 24.49 -19.84
C TYR A 64 -15.63 24.06 -20.84
N GLU A 65 -16.91 24.09 -20.45
CA GLU A 65 -18.03 23.80 -21.33
C GLU A 65 -18.15 24.82 -22.49
N ALA A 66 -17.87 26.10 -22.24
CA ALA A 66 -17.83 27.13 -23.27
C ALA A 66 -16.70 26.89 -24.30
N LEU A 67 -15.50 26.52 -23.84
CA LEU A 67 -14.37 26.16 -24.71
C LEU A 67 -14.68 24.91 -25.56
N LEU A 68 -15.30 23.88 -24.96
CA LEU A 68 -15.77 22.69 -25.68
C LEU A 68 -16.79 23.03 -26.78
N LYS A 69 -17.70 23.96 -26.51
CA LYS A 69 -18.70 24.43 -27.50
C LYS A 69 -18.04 25.19 -28.64
N GLN A 70 -17.06 26.05 -28.36
CA GLN A 70 -16.27 26.75 -29.38
C GLN A 70 -15.47 25.77 -30.26
N ALA A 71 -14.78 24.80 -29.65
CA ALA A 71 -14.00 23.80 -30.39
C ALA A 71 -14.88 23.00 -31.37
N LYS A 72 -16.06 22.53 -30.92
CA LYS A 72 -17.03 21.82 -31.78
C LYS A 72 -17.52 22.69 -32.94
N ALA A 73 -17.84 23.97 -32.71
CA ALA A 73 -18.27 24.88 -33.75
C ALA A 73 -17.19 25.14 -34.83
N THR A 74 -15.92 25.22 -34.41
CA THR A 74 -14.77 25.38 -35.33
C THR A 74 -14.55 24.14 -36.19
N VAL A 75 -14.72 22.94 -35.63
CA VAL A 75 -14.62 21.68 -36.40
C VAL A 75 -15.75 21.58 -37.43
N SER A 76 -17.01 21.85 -37.05
CA SER A 76 -18.14 21.79 -38.01
C SER A 76 -17.99 22.77 -39.18
N LYS A 77 -17.40 23.96 -38.98
CA LYS A 77 -17.17 24.93 -40.07
C LYS A 77 -16.15 24.49 -41.12
N LYS A 78 -15.29 23.49 -40.83
CA LYS A 78 -14.29 22.98 -41.78
C LYS A 78 -14.78 21.84 -42.69
N VAL A 79 -16.02 21.38 -42.56
CA VAL A 79 -16.50 20.12 -43.20
C VAL A 79 -17.51 20.34 -44.34
N THR A 80 -18.00 21.57 -44.57
CA THR A 80 -19.05 21.85 -45.58
C THR A 80 -18.52 22.19 -46.99
N SER A 81 -18.21 21.14 -47.76
CA SER A 81 -18.46 20.95 -49.23
C SER A 81 -17.91 21.93 -50.30
N PRO A 82 -17.85 21.54 -51.60
CA PRO A 82 -18.18 20.24 -52.25
C PRO A 82 -16.90 19.61 -52.91
N SER A 83 -16.88 18.73 -53.94
CA SER A 83 -17.89 18.10 -54.81
C SER A 83 -17.45 16.72 -55.37
N SER A 84 -18.44 15.93 -55.81
CA SER A 84 -18.44 14.97 -56.95
C SER A 84 -17.25 14.02 -57.22
N GLY A 85 -17.52 12.71 -57.05
CA GLY A 85 -17.29 11.76 -58.17
C GLY A 85 -16.22 10.68 -58.04
N GLU A 86 -16.26 9.82 -57.01
CA GLU A 86 -16.01 8.36 -57.08
C GLU A 86 -15.97 7.74 -55.66
N PRO A 87 -16.23 6.43 -55.48
CA PRO A 87 -16.22 5.79 -54.16
C PRO A 87 -14.79 5.59 -53.64
N ALA A 88 -14.31 6.57 -52.85
CA ALA A 88 -12.94 6.67 -52.36
C ALA A 88 -12.54 5.61 -51.29
N LYS A 89 -12.58 4.33 -51.68
CA LYS A 89 -12.14 3.17 -50.90
C LYS A 89 -10.61 3.06 -50.87
N GLY A 90 -9.96 4.05 -50.26
CA GLY A 90 -8.50 4.16 -50.13
C GLY A 90 -8.00 5.53 -49.62
N MET A 91 -8.80 6.59 -49.80
CA MET A 91 -8.42 7.95 -49.34
C MET A 91 -8.30 8.06 -47.82
N PHE A 92 -9.04 7.26 -47.05
CA PHE A 92 -8.94 7.30 -45.58
C PHE A 92 -7.59 6.75 -45.07
N GLU A 93 -7.04 5.71 -45.71
CA GLU A 93 -5.73 5.16 -45.37
C GLU A 93 -4.58 6.07 -45.86
N GLN A 94 -4.74 6.75 -47.01
CA GLN A 94 -3.79 7.78 -47.43
C GLN A 94 -3.85 9.01 -46.52
N TYR A 95 -5.02 9.51 -46.16
CA TYR A 95 -5.15 10.61 -45.21
C TYR A 95 -4.60 10.22 -43.82
N GLN A 96 -4.85 9.02 -43.31
CA GLN A 96 -4.19 8.57 -42.07
C GLN A 96 -2.66 8.55 -42.21
N LYS A 97 -2.12 7.98 -43.29
CA LYS A 97 -0.65 7.95 -43.52
C LYS A 97 -0.03 9.33 -43.73
N GLN A 98 -0.78 10.29 -44.27
CA GLN A 98 -0.30 11.64 -44.53
C GLN A 98 -0.47 12.57 -43.32
N TYR A 99 -1.58 12.49 -42.58
CA TYR A 99 -1.74 13.22 -41.31
C TYR A 99 -0.76 12.75 -40.23
N VAL A 100 -0.35 11.48 -40.25
CA VAL A 100 0.71 10.92 -39.38
C VAL A 100 2.13 11.30 -39.87
N ARG A 101 2.30 11.74 -41.13
CA ARG A 101 3.59 12.22 -41.66
C ARG A 101 3.79 13.73 -41.59
N GLU A 102 2.73 14.51 -41.81
CA GLU A 102 2.78 15.97 -41.89
C GLU A 102 2.31 16.64 -40.59
N GLY A 103 1.49 15.95 -39.81
CA GLY A 103 1.25 16.29 -38.42
C GLY A 103 2.46 15.92 -37.58
N HIS A 104 3.38 16.87 -37.40
CA HIS A 104 4.49 16.81 -36.44
C HIS A 104 4.00 16.82 -34.96
N TYR A 105 3.06 15.94 -34.61
CA TYR A 105 2.93 15.43 -33.25
C TYR A 105 4.02 14.40 -33.06
N ASP A 106 5.21 14.91 -32.75
CA ASP A 106 6.38 14.12 -32.46
C ASP A 106 6.23 13.48 -31.08
N TRP A 107 5.43 12.42 -31.01
CA TRP A 107 5.30 11.57 -29.82
C TRP A 107 6.54 10.68 -29.62
N GLU A 108 7.49 10.70 -30.56
CA GLU A 108 8.82 10.11 -30.41
C GLU A 108 9.82 11.09 -29.76
N THR A 109 9.61 12.42 -29.87
CA THR A 109 10.30 13.49 -29.13
C THR A 109 9.45 14.25 -28.11
N VAL A 110 8.39 13.61 -27.58
CA VAL A 110 8.22 13.69 -26.13
C VAL A 110 9.47 13.02 -25.56
N GLU A 111 10.52 13.82 -25.38
CA GLU A 111 11.80 13.43 -24.82
C GLU A 111 11.46 12.68 -23.54
N LYS A 112 11.54 11.33 -23.60
CA LYS A 112 11.12 10.47 -22.49
C LYS A 112 11.90 10.98 -21.30
N VAL A 113 11.22 11.70 -20.40
CA VAL A 113 11.86 12.41 -19.30
C VAL A 113 12.65 11.34 -18.58
N LYS A 114 13.97 11.32 -18.84
CA LYS A 114 14.82 10.24 -18.37
C LYS A 114 14.73 10.40 -16.88
N PRO A 115 14.09 9.45 -16.15
CA PRO A 115 13.77 9.66 -14.75
C PRO A 115 15.08 10.03 -14.11
N VAL A 116 15.13 11.25 -13.56
CA VAL A 116 16.38 11.83 -13.05
C VAL A 116 16.96 10.75 -12.16
N LYS A 117 18.17 10.26 -12.50
CA LYS A 117 18.80 9.21 -11.71
C LYS A 117 18.86 9.76 -10.31
N ALA A 118 18.00 9.24 -9.42
CA ALA A 118 17.95 9.69 -8.05
C ALA A 118 19.37 9.55 -7.52
N ASP A 119 19.94 10.65 -7.05
CA ASP A 119 21.26 10.60 -6.44
C ASP A 119 21.12 9.63 -5.25
N PRO A 120 21.89 8.53 -5.18
CA PRO A 120 21.88 7.66 -3.99
C PRO A 120 22.23 8.43 -2.71
N CYS A 121 22.83 9.62 -2.82
CA CYS A 121 23.12 10.54 -1.72
C CYS A 121 21.99 11.57 -1.44
N ASP A 122 21.09 11.87 -2.39
CA ASP A 122 19.86 12.65 -2.15
C ASP A 122 18.55 11.90 -2.55
N PRO A 123 18.25 10.75 -1.91
CA PRO A 123 17.03 10.01 -2.21
C PRO A 123 15.73 10.72 -1.75
N GLN A 124 14.60 10.19 -2.25
CA GLN A 124 13.25 10.44 -1.73
C GLN A 124 13.22 10.48 -0.19
N ARG A 125 12.50 11.46 0.40
CA ARG A 125 12.31 11.56 1.86
C ARG A 125 10.91 11.16 2.33
N LEU A 126 9.90 11.34 1.50
CA LEU A 126 8.51 10.96 1.79
C LEU A 126 8.21 9.59 1.20
N PHE A 127 7.84 8.63 2.04
CA PHE A 127 7.49 7.27 1.65
C PHE A 127 6.01 7.03 1.94
N VAL A 128 5.30 6.49 0.95
CA VAL A 128 3.91 6.05 1.07
C VAL A 128 3.88 4.56 0.74
N ARG A 129 3.46 3.76 1.71
CA ARG A 129 3.60 2.29 1.74
C ARG A 129 2.25 1.65 2.05
N ALA A 130 2.03 0.40 1.63
CA ALA A 130 0.85 -0.38 2.04
C ALA A 130 0.96 -0.86 3.49
N ASP A 131 2.17 -1.27 3.90
CA ASP A 131 2.51 -1.83 5.20
C ASP A 131 4.02 -1.62 5.45
N SER A 132 4.53 -2.00 6.62
CA SER A 132 5.95 -1.86 6.96
C SER A 132 6.89 -2.81 6.20
N LEU A 133 6.37 -3.74 5.37
CA LEU A 133 7.12 -4.63 4.48
C LEU A 133 7.16 -4.14 3.01
N ASP A 134 6.30 -3.19 2.65
CA ASP A 134 6.24 -2.55 1.33
C ASP A 134 7.25 -1.40 1.27
N ASN A 135 8.34 -1.53 0.50
CA ASN A 135 9.44 -0.55 0.48
C ASN A 135 9.98 -0.27 1.90
N TYR A 136 10.47 -1.33 2.55
CA TYR A 136 10.86 -1.34 3.96
C TYR A 136 12.27 -0.80 4.26
N LEU A 137 12.96 -0.23 3.27
CA LEU A 137 14.31 0.31 3.41
C LEU A 137 14.33 1.77 2.97
N TYR A 138 14.57 2.70 3.89
CA TYR A 138 14.64 4.13 3.55
C TYR A 138 15.90 4.52 2.75
N GLY A 139 16.86 3.60 2.61
CA GLY A 139 18.14 3.81 1.96
C GLY A 139 18.29 3.22 0.56
N ILE A 140 17.60 2.13 0.29
CA ILE A 140 17.68 1.40 -0.97
C ILE A 140 16.26 1.34 -1.48
N THR A 141 15.93 2.07 -2.54
CA THR A 141 14.64 1.87 -3.23
C THR A 141 14.63 0.43 -3.76
N PRO A 142 13.87 -0.50 -3.16
CA PRO A 142 13.81 -1.84 -3.69
C PRO A 142 13.12 -1.72 -5.05
N SER A 143 13.67 -2.41 -6.04
CA SER A 143 13.20 -2.46 -7.42
C SER A 143 11.75 -2.97 -7.57
N SER A 144 11.14 -3.48 -6.50
CA SER A 144 9.71 -3.71 -6.39
C SER A 144 8.94 -2.38 -6.31
N LYS A 145 8.09 -2.11 -7.33
CA LYS A 145 7.15 -0.98 -7.32
C LYS A 145 6.32 -1.01 -6.03
N ALA A 146 6.43 0.05 -5.22
CA ALA A 146 5.69 0.16 -3.97
C ALA A 146 4.18 -0.05 -4.19
N LYS A 147 3.53 -0.76 -3.28
CA LYS A 147 2.07 -0.97 -3.32
C LYS A 147 1.32 0.32 -2.97
N GLY A 148 1.90 1.14 -2.09
CA GLY A 148 1.34 2.42 -1.66
C GLY A 148 0.12 2.29 -0.76
N ALA A 149 -0.42 3.42 -0.30
CA ALA A 149 -1.61 3.42 0.55
C ALA A 149 -2.89 3.09 -0.26
N SER A 150 -3.86 2.47 0.40
CA SER A 150 -5.15 2.12 -0.16
C SER A 150 -6.29 2.71 0.66
N VAL A 151 -7.32 3.19 -0.04
CA VAL A 151 -8.57 3.68 0.54
C VAL A 151 -9.71 2.99 -0.20
N SER A 152 -10.70 2.48 0.54
CA SER A 152 -11.92 1.88 -0.01
C SER A 152 -13.16 2.56 0.56
N TYR A 153 -14.20 2.64 -0.26
CA TYR A 153 -15.52 3.11 0.14
C TYR A 153 -16.58 2.12 -0.31
N LEU A 154 -17.47 1.76 0.60
CA LEU A 154 -18.63 0.90 0.36
C LEU A 154 -19.87 1.61 0.87
N ASN A 155 -20.91 1.71 0.04
CA ASN A 155 -22.23 2.19 0.43
C ASN A 155 -23.22 1.02 0.28
N ASP A 156 -23.68 0.48 1.41
CA ASP A 156 -24.74 -0.52 1.45
C ASP A 156 -26.07 0.19 1.78
N GLU A 157 -26.81 0.55 0.74
CA GLU A 157 -28.11 1.22 0.84
C GLU A 157 -29.19 0.32 1.45
N VAL A 158 -29.02 -1.01 1.43
CA VAL A 158 -29.98 -1.97 1.99
C VAL A 158 -29.78 -2.10 3.51
N ALA A 159 -28.52 -2.16 3.95
CA ALA A 159 -28.19 -2.10 5.38
C ALA A 159 -28.25 -0.68 5.97
N GLY A 160 -28.28 0.35 5.12
CA GLY A 160 -28.17 1.74 5.52
C GLY A 160 -26.80 2.08 6.10
N THR A 161 -25.73 1.44 5.62
CA THR A 161 -24.38 1.60 6.15
C THR A 161 -23.37 2.03 5.10
N GLN A 162 -22.55 3.01 5.45
CA GLN A 162 -21.36 3.43 4.71
C GLN A 162 -20.12 2.91 5.43
N ASN A 163 -19.14 2.38 4.71
CA ASN A 163 -17.89 1.92 5.27
C ASN A 163 -16.70 2.54 4.51
N ILE A 164 -15.80 3.21 5.24
CA ILE A 164 -14.55 3.79 4.72
C ILE A 164 -13.40 2.94 5.25
N GLY A 165 -12.75 2.17 4.39
CA GLY A 165 -11.53 1.44 4.71
C GLY A 165 -10.28 2.25 4.39
N VAL A 166 -9.29 2.21 5.27
CA VAL A 166 -7.94 2.76 5.03
C VAL A 166 -6.92 1.69 5.40
N ASN A 167 -5.98 1.43 4.51
CA ASN A 167 -4.82 0.60 4.82
C ASN A 167 -3.58 1.18 4.12
N GLY A 168 -2.64 1.69 4.92
CA GLY A 168 -1.41 2.30 4.42
C GLY A 168 -0.59 2.96 5.52
N MET A 169 0.63 3.36 5.15
CA MET A 169 1.63 3.96 6.02
C MET A 169 2.31 5.12 5.29
N VAL A 170 2.47 6.26 5.97
CA VAL A 170 3.19 7.43 5.48
C VAL A 170 4.35 7.70 6.43
N SER A 171 5.54 7.92 5.87
CA SER A 171 6.76 8.11 6.65
C SER A 171 7.65 9.16 6.03
N TYR A 172 8.34 9.94 6.85
CA TYR A 172 9.21 11.03 6.39
C TYR A 172 10.60 10.91 7.00
N VAL A 173 11.62 10.66 6.17
CA VAL A 173 13.01 10.50 6.61
C VAL A 173 13.59 11.85 7.02
N VAL A 174 13.81 12.04 8.32
CA VAL A 174 14.38 13.26 8.91
C VAL A 174 15.90 13.24 8.97
N ALA A 175 16.50 12.04 9.11
CA ALA A 175 17.94 11.85 9.11
C ALA A 175 18.29 10.51 8.46
N ARG A 176 19.42 10.45 7.75
CA ARG A 176 19.97 9.22 7.16
C ARG A 176 21.44 9.38 6.82
N SER A 177 22.15 8.26 6.69
CA SER A 177 23.43 8.15 5.99
C SER A 177 23.44 6.83 5.24
N LEU A 178 23.68 6.87 3.93
CA LEU A 178 23.55 5.72 3.02
C LEU A 178 24.84 5.35 2.28
N CYS A 179 25.85 6.21 2.39
CA CYS A 179 27.13 6.08 1.69
C CYS A 179 28.31 6.29 2.67
N PRO A 180 28.38 5.61 3.84
CA PRO A 180 29.60 5.61 4.63
C PRO A 180 30.73 4.98 3.82
N GLN A 181 31.97 5.42 4.07
CA GLN A 181 33.14 4.83 3.43
C GLN A 181 33.28 3.38 3.87
N THR A 182 33.23 2.45 2.91
CA THR A 182 33.44 1.02 3.16
C THR A 182 34.82 0.79 3.79
N PRO A 183 34.92 0.27 5.02
CA PRO A 183 36.20 0.01 5.65
C PRO A 183 36.97 -1.12 4.91
N PRO A 184 38.32 -1.12 4.99
CA PRO A 184 39.13 -2.19 4.42
C PRO A 184 38.91 -3.52 5.15
N GLY A 185 39.05 -4.63 4.43
CA GLY A 185 38.84 -5.99 4.94
C GLY A 185 37.37 -6.45 4.91
N ASP A 186 37.12 -7.67 5.39
CA ASP A 186 35.82 -8.36 5.28
C ASP A 186 34.96 -8.29 6.55
N ALA A 187 35.34 -7.48 7.54
CA ALA A 187 34.60 -7.35 8.79
C ALA A 187 33.20 -6.75 8.56
N PRO A 188 32.17 -7.20 9.31
CA PRO A 188 30.87 -6.54 9.32
C PRO A 188 30.97 -5.08 9.77
N PHE A 189 30.22 -4.20 9.12
CA PHE A 189 30.21 -2.77 9.45
C PHE A 189 28.84 -2.15 9.21
N ILE A 190 28.56 -1.02 9.87
CA ILE A 190 27.34 -0.25 9.63
C ILE A 190 27.46 0.46 8.28
N SER A 191 26.71 -0.02 7.28
CA SER A 191 26.67 0.55 5.93
C SER A 191 25.60 1.63 5.77
N GLY A 192 24.74 1.83 6.76
CA GLY A 192 23.85 2.99 6.77
C GLY A 192 22.95 3.07 8.00
N TYR A 193 22.27 4.20 8.12
CA TYR A 193 21.17 4.38 9.06
C TYR A 193 20.11 5.31 8.49
N SER A 194 18.89 5.22 9.02
CA SER A 194 17.78 6.10 8.71
C SER A 194 16.92 6.34 9.96
N ILE A 195 16.26 7.50 10.03
CA ILE A 195 15.28 7.84 11.07
C ILE A 195 14.08 8.51 10.38
N ALA A 196 12.89 7.95 10.60
CA ALA A 196 11.66 8.42 9.99
C ALA A 196 10.48 8.40 10.98
N PRO A 197 9.91 9.55 11.41
CA PRO A 197 8.55 9.58 11.90
C PRO A 197 7.57 8.94 10.90
N PHE A 198 6.58 8.22 11.42
CA PHE A 198 5.54 7.59 10.62
C PHE A 198 4.13 7.73 11.21
N VAL A 199 3.15 7.60 10.32
CA VAL A 199 1.73 7.38 10.63
C VAL A 199 1.27 6.16 9.81
N GLN A 200 0.66 5.17 10.46
CA GLN A 200 0.10 3.99 9.82
C GLN A 200 -1.39 3.88 10.19
N GLY A 201 -2.25 3.61 9.22
CA GLY A 201 -3.66 3.30 9.44
C GLY A 201 -4.01 1.95 8.84
N GLN A 202 -4.71 1.09 9.58
CA GLN A 202 -5.27 -0.16 9.09
C GLN A 202 -6.64 -0.42 9.72
N GLY A 203 -7.68 -0.49 8.89
CA GLY A 203 -9.03 -0.89 9.29
C GLY A 203 -10.12 -0.15 8.53
N SER A 204 -11.31 -0.03 9.12
CA SER A 204 -12.42 0.67 8.48
C SER A 204 -13.39 1.34 9.46
N ILE A 205 -13.97 2.47 9.08
CA ILE A 205 -15.00 3.22 9.85
C ILE A 205 -16.37 2.93 9.26
N THR A 206 -17.34 2.51 10.09
CA THR A 206 -18.72 2.27 9.64
C THR A 206 -19.64 3.38 10.14
N ILE A 207 -20.53 3.87 9.28
CA ILE A 207 -21.52 4.92 9.55
C ILE A 207 -22.91 4.38 9.18
N PRO A 208 -23.89 4.30 10.10
CA PRO A 208 -23.76 4.54 11.55
C PRO A 208 -22.79 3.57 12.22
N GLN A 209 -22.26 3.98 13.38
CA GLN A 209 -21.23 3.25 14.12
C GLN A 209 -21.65 1.80 14.41
N SER A 210 -20.83 0.85 13.97
CA SER A 210 -21.04 -0.58 14.16
C SER A 210 -20.16 -1.12 15.29
N LYS A 211 -20.66 -2.09 16.06
CA LYS A 211 -19.83 -2.89 16.99
C LYS A 211 -18.82 -3.79 16.27
N LYS A 212 -18.96 -3.96 14.95
CA LYS A 212 -18.01 -4.66 14.07
C LYS A 212 -16.99 -3.71 13.42
N GLU A 213 -17.03 -2.43 13.76
CA GLU A 213 -16.01 -1.48 13.32
C GLU A 213 -14.68 -1.85 13.97
N GLN A 214 -13.64 -2.01 13.15
CA GLN A 214 -12.31 -2.42 13.60
C GLN A 214 -11.27 -1.53 12.93
N SER A 215 -10.49 -0.82 13.74
CA SER A 215 -9.45 0.08 13.21
C SER A 215 -8.27 0.27 14.14
N THR A 216 -7.12 0.51 13.52
CA THR A 216 -5.86 0.88 14.16
C THR A 216 -5.25 2.08 13.43
N ALA A 217 -4.69 2.99 14.21
CA ALA A 217 -3.96 4.18 13.80
C ALA A 217 -2.71 4.27 14.68
N LYS A 218 -1.55 3.88 14.14
CA LYS A 218 -0.25 3.98 14.81
C LYS A 218 0.44 5.28 14.43
N VAL A 219 1.11 5.91 15.39
CA VAL A 219 2.08 6.99 15.16
C VAL A 219 3.36 6.65 15.90
N GLY A 220 4.51 6.95 15.31
CA GLY A 220 5.79 6.56 15.91
C GLY A 220 6.99 7.04 15.12
N PHE A 221 8.14 6.46 15.42
CA PHE A 221 9.38 6.65 14.68
C PHE A 221 9.94 5.30 14.31
N GLU A 222 10.50 5.14 13.13
CA GLU A 222 11.37 4.02 12.75
C GLU A 222 12.82 4.52 12.75
N ALA A 223 13.70 3.78 13.42
CA ALA A 223 15.14 3.97 13.34
C ALA A 223 15.77 2.68 12.79
N GLU A 224 16.33 2.75 11.59
CA GLU A 224 16.94 1.61 10.89
C GLU A 224 18.46 1.71 10.91
N VAL A 225 19.14 0.57 10.99
CA VAL A 225 20.59 0.44 10.84
C VAL A 225 20.87 -0.72 9.89
N GLU A 226 21.59 -0.45 8.80
CA GLU A 226 22.07 -1.47 7.86
C GLU A 226 23.47 -1.95 8.28
N VAL A 227 23.63 -3.26 8.38
CA VAL A 227 24.91 -3.94 8.61
C VAL A 227 25.28 -4.72 7.35
N SER A 228 26.38 -4.32 6.71
CA SER A 228 26.96 -5.01 5.55
C SER A 228 28.04 -6.01 5.97
N ARG A 229 28.31 -6.99 5.09
CA ARG A 229 29.31 -8.06 5.25
C ARG A 229 29.04 -9.02 6.43
N GLY A 230 27.79 -9.14 6.86
CA GLY A 230 27.36 -10.17 7.80
C GLY A 230 27.13 -11.52 7.13
N PHE A 231 26.63 -12.50 7.90
CA PHE A 231 25.89 -13.63 7.34
C PHE A 231 24.45 -13.57 7.88
N PRO A 232 23.40 -13.44 7.03
CA PRO A 232 23.45 -13.17 5.59
C PRO A 232 24.07 -11.78 5.25
N LEU A 233 24.43 -11.60 3.97
CA LEU A 233 25.41 -10.62 3.49
C LEU A 233 25.07 -9.14 3.76
N ARG A 234 23.79 -8.76 3.79
CA ARG A 234 23.34 -7.53 4.47
C ARG A 234 22.11 -7.80 5.32
N GLN A 235 22.03 -7.07 6.42
CA GLN A 235 20.98 -7.17 7.41
C GLN A 235 20.55 -5.77 7.81
N VAL A 236 19.25 -5.57 7.99
CA VAL A 236 18.69 -4.29 8.46
C VAL A 236 17.97 -4.55 9.77
N PHE A 237 18.33 -3.77 10.78
CA PHE A 237 17.72 -3.81 12.09
C PHE A 237 16.94 -2.51 12.29
N THR A 238 15.65 -2.63 12.57
CA THR A 238 14.76 -1.47 12.73
C THR A 238 14.09 -1.52 14.10
N ILE A 239 14.20 -0.44 14.87
CA ILE A 239 13.48 -0.26 16.14
C ILE A 239 12.42 0.82 15.92
N ALA A 240 11.18 0.51 16.32
CA ALA A 240 10.04 1.38 16.09
C ALA A 240 9.17 1.54 17.34
N PRO A 241 9.44 2.52 18.23
CA PRO A 241 8.50 2.90 19.28
C PRO A 241 7.25 3.57 18.68
N TYR A 242 6.08 3.19 19.18
CA TYR A 242 4.80 3.68 18.68
C TYR A 242 3.74 3.88 19.77
N TYR A 243 2.80 4.77 19.47
CA TYR A 243 1.50 4.88 20.12
C TYR A 243 0.41 4.49 19.12
N LEU A 244 -0.55 3.70 19.54
CA LEU A 244 -1.65 3.18 18.72
C LEU A 244 -2.99 3.55 19.36
N SER A 245 -3.84 4.13 18.51
CA SER A 245 -5.26 4.42 18.75
C SER A 245 -6.11 3.68 17.72
N ASP A 246 -7.44 3.74 17.84
CA ASP A 246 -8.37 3.50 16.74
C ASP A 246 -8.69 4.82 16.01
N TYR A 247 -9.46 4.77 14.91
CA TYR A 247 -9.88 5.95 14.16
C TYR A 247 -10.86 6.89 14.91
N ARG A 248 -11.36 6.48 16.08
CA ARG A 248 -12.25 7.28 16.94
C ARG A 248 -11.52 7.87 18.16
N GLY A 249 -10.22 7.64 18.31
CA GLY A 249 -9.43 8.15 19.43
C GLY A 249 -9.62 7.39 20.75
N VAL A 250 -10.27 6.22 20.75
CA VAL A 250 -10.69 5.55 22.00
C VAL A 250 -9.63 4.59 22.52
N ALA A 251 -9.08 3.73 21.65
CA ALA A 251 -8.02 2.79 22.01
C ALA A 251 -6.76 3.52 22.48
N ARG A 252 -6.04 2.90 23.41
CA ARG A 252 -4.77 3.41 23.95
C ARG A 252 -3.83 2.24 24.13
N VAL A 253 -2.89 2.13 23.20
CA VAL A 253 -1.86 1.09 23.18
C VAL A 253 -0.53 1.76 22.96
N GLN A 254 0.49 1.36 23.72
CA GLN A 254 1.87 1.82 23.56
C GLN A 254 2.76 0.60 23.33
N GLY A 255 3.77 0.71 22.47
CA GLY A 255 4.63 -0.42 22.19
C GLY A 255 5.92 -0.08 21.46
N VAL A 256 6.72 -1.10 21.23
CA VAL A 256 7.96 -1.05 20.45
C VAL A 256 8.03 -2.30 19.57
N ASN A 257 8.00 -2.12 18.25
CA ASN A 257 8.41 -3.17 17.33
C ASN A 257 9.94 -3.15 17.19
N ALA A 258 10.54 -4.33 17.05
CA ALA A 258 11.91 -4.52 16.61
C ALA A 258 11.91 -5.51 15.45
N TYR A 259 12.49 -5.12 14.32
CA TYR A 259 12.54 -5.92 13.10
C TYR A 259 13.98 -6.28 12.75
N TRP A 260 14.15 -7.47 12.17
CA TRP A 260 15.37 -7.91 11.49
C TRP A 260 14.99 -8.35 10.08
N ASP A 261 15.55 -7.69 9.07
CA ASP A 261 15.34 -8.03 7.67
C ASP A 261 16.64 -8.52 7.03
N ALA A 262 16.57 -9.64 6.31
CA ALA A 262 17.66 -10.10 5.45
C ALA A 262 17.51 -9.46 4.06
N TYR A 263 18.57 -8.79 3.57
CA TYR A 263 18.60 -8.17 2.26
C TYR A 263 19.86 -8.59 1.49
N ASP A 264 19.67 -9.18 0.32
CA ASP A 264 20.72 -9.44 -0.66
C ASP A 264 20.06 -9.65 -2.03
N SER A 265 20.10 -8.63 -2.87
CA SER A 265 19.48 -8.69 -4.20
C SER A 265 20.06 -9.81 -5.07
N ASP A 266 21.34 -10.15 -4.92
CA ASP A 266 22.01 -11.17 -5.74
C ASP A 266 21.55 -12.59 -5.39
N LEU A 267 21.04 -12.77 -4.16
CA LEU A 267 20.36 -13.98 -3.69
C LEU A 267 18.82 -13.89 -3.83
N HIS A 268 18.30 -12.87 -4.51
CA HIS A 268 16.87 -12.54 -4.61
C HIS A 268 16.21 -12.36 -3.23
N LEU A 269 16.96 -11.88 -2.23
CA LEU A 269 16.50 -11.58 -0.88
C LEU A 269 16.22 -10.08 -0.72
N GLY A 270 15.01 -9.73 -0.28
CA GLY A 270 14.62 -8.35 0.04
C GLY A 270 14.37 -7.43 -1.16
N GLY A 271 15.02 -7.68 -2.31
CA GLY A 271 14.92 -6.87 -3.52
C GLY A 271 14.84 -7.70 -4.82
N TYR A 272 14.34 -7.09 -5.89
CA TYR A 272 14.10 -7.74 -7.17
C TYR A 272 15.29 -7.60 -8.13
N ILE A 273 15.83 -8.71 -8.63
CA ILE A 273 16.72 -8.72 -9.81
C ILE A 273 15.98 -9.36 -10.98
N ASN A 274 16.05 -8.72 -12.15
CA ASN A 274 15.56 -9.27 -13.41
C ASN A 274 16.55 -10.29 -13.97
N THR A 275 16.57 -11.50 -13.43
CA THR A 275 17.46 -12.59 -13.89
C THR A 275 16.94 -13.33 -15.13
N ASN A 276 15.65 -13.23 -15.46
CA ASN A 276 15.04 -13.90 -16.60
C ASN A 276 13.86 -13.08 -17.16
N PRO A 277 13.81 -12.81 -18.49
CA PRO A 277 12.78 -11.96 -19.09
C PRO A 277 11.34 -12.48 -18.94
N TYR A 278 11.14 -13.78 -18.67
CA TYR A 278 9.84 -14.43 -18.49
C TYR A 278 9.40 -14.54 -17.03
N LEU A 279 10.33 -14.60 -16.08
CA LEU A 279 10.04 -14.72 -14.65
C LEU A 279 11.12 -14.02 -13.84
N GLY A 280 10.75 -12.94 -13.16
CA GLY A 280 11.53 -12.37 -12.06
C GLY A 280 10.85 -12.67 -10.74
N TRP A 281 11.63 -12.82 -9.66
CA TRP A 281 11.10 -13.13 -8.33
C TRP A 281 11.99 -12.55 -7.22
N PHE A 282 11.50 -12.52 -5.99
CA PHE A 282 12.29 -12.34 -4.78
C PHE A 282 11.55 -12.82 -3.53
N VAL A 283 12.29 -13.04 -2.45
CA VAL A 283 11.77 -13.42 -1.13
C VAL A 283 12.21 -12.38 -0.10
N GLN A 284 11.27 -11.83 0.67
CA GLN A 284 11.56 -11.05 1.86
C GLN A 284 11.45 -11.98 3.08
N VAL A 285 12.41 -11.90 3.99
CA VAL A 285 12.40 -12.60 5.28
C VAL A 285 12.59 -11.57 6.38
N ARG A 286 11.55 -11.41 7.21
CA ARG A 286 11.53 -10.54 8.38
C ARG A 286 11.39 -11.36 9.65
N GLY A 287 12.34 -11.24 10.56
CA GLY A 287 12.13 -11.54 11.98
C GLY A 287 11.54 -10.32 12.68
N GLU A 288 10.67 -10.54 13.66
CA GLU A 288 10.04 -9.45 14.40
C GLU A 288 9.81 -9.83 15.87
N ALA A 289 10.11 -8.89 16.76
CA ALA A 289 9.62 -8.86 18.14
C ALA A 289 8.77 -7.60 18.35
N ASP A 290 7.71 -7.69 19.14
CA ASP A 290 6.81 -6.56 19.42
C ASP A 290 6.25 -6.65 20.84
N VAL A 291 6.63 -5.66 21.66
CA VAL A 291 6.17 -5.53 23.04
C VAL A 291 5.16 -4.39 23.09
N ARG A 292 3.91 -4.70 23.44
CA ARG A 292 2.82 -3.71 23.51
C ARG A 292 1.96 -3.85 24.77
N ASP A 293 1.54 -2.72 25.32
CA ASP A 293 0.70 -2.59 26.52
C ASP A 293 -0.65 -1.96 26.13
N VAL A 294 -1.75 -2.72 26.27
CA VAL A 294 -3.11 -2.29 25.92
C VAL A 294 -3.82 -1.77 27.17
N GLN A 295 -3.94 -0.44 27.26
CA GLN A 295 -4.58 0.24 28.39
C GLN A 295 -6.09 0.41 28.17
N ASN A 296 -6.47 0.67 26.91
CA ASN A 296 -7.86 0.70 26.45
C ASN A 296 -7.97 0.05 25.07
N VAL A 297 -8.96 -0.81 24.88
CA VAL A 297 -9.15 -1.61 23.66
C VAL A 297 -9.83 -0.80 22.54
N GLY A 298 -10.74 0.12 22.89
CA GLY A 298 -11.47 0.94 21.92
C GLY A 298 -12.17 0.13 20.83
N PHE A 299 -11.91 0.47 19.57
CA PHE A 299 -12.35 -0.24 18.36
C PHE A 299 -11.23 -1.11 17.76
N THR A 300 -10.28 -1.53 18.58
CA THR A 300 -9.44 -2.70 18.28
C THR A 300 -10.12 -3.95 18.87
N ASP A 301 -9.82 -5.14 18.33
CA ASP A 301 -10.29 -6.43 18.87
C ASP A 301 -9.17 -7.08 19.74
N LEU A 302 -8.34 -6.22 20.35
CA LEU A 302 -7.32 -6.58 21.33
C LEU A 302 -7.94 -6.74 22.73
N ASP A 303 -7.39 -7.67 23.51
CA ASP A 303 -7.68 -7.75 24.95
C ASP A 303 -6.91 -6.68 25.72
N LYS A 304 -7.43 -6.27 26.88
CA LYS A 304 -6.73 -5.37 27.81
C LYS A 304 -5.60 -6.10 28.54
N ALA A 305 -4.50 -6.31 27.83
CA ALA A 305 -3.34 -7.06 28.29
C ALA A 305 -2.04 -6.44 27.77
N ARG A 306 -0.92 -6.94 28.29
CA ARG A 306 0.39 -6.80 27.64
C ARG A 306 0.61 -8.00 26.74
N TYR A 307 1.15 -7.76 25.56
CA TYR A 307 1.60 -8.79 24.63
C TYR A 307 3.12 -8.66 24.43
N ASP A 308 3.81 -9.80 24.41
CA ASP A 308 5.25 -9.89 24.17
C ASP A 308 5.44 -10.81 22.94
N TRP A 309 5.07 -10.32 21.75
CA TRP A 309 5.10 -11.09 20.49
C TRP A 309 6.53 -11.34 20.00
N LEU A 310 6.81 -12.56 19.56
CA LEU A 310 8.02 -12.93 18.82
C LEU A 310 7.62 -13.79 17.61
N GLY A 311 8.22 -13.53 16.45
CA GLY A 311 7.85 -14.25 15.23
C GLY A 311 8.53 -13.72 13.98
N GLY A 312 7.83 -13.82 12.86
CA GLY A 312 8.33 -13.32 11.58
C GLY A 312 7.38 -13.54 10.41
N THR A 313 7.76 -12.97 9.28
CA THR A 313 7.01 -12.99 8.02
C THR A 313 7.94 -13.33 6.86
N ILE A 314 7.50 -14.24 6.00
CA ILE A 314 8.14 -14.55 4.71
C ILE A 314 7.18 -14.11 3.60
N ARG A 315 7.65 -13.25 2.70
CA ARG A 315 6.87 -12.78 1.54
C ARG A 315 7.61 -13.09 0.24
N ALA A 316 7.06 -14.00 -0.58
CA ALA A 316 7.56 -14.33 -1.91
C ALA A 316 6.80 -13.56 -2.98
N SER A 317 7.50 -12.86 -3.86
CA SER A 317 6.92 -12.09 -4.97
C SER A 317 7.42 -12.63 -6.31
N PHE A 318 6.51 -12.83 -7.26
CA PHE A 318 6.78 -13.34 -8.61
C PHE A 318 6.18 -12.40 -9.65
N PHE A 319 6.92 -12.09 -10.71
CA PHE A 319 6.54 -11.19 -11.78
C PHE A 319 6.67 -11.92 -13.10
N LEU A 320 5.56 -12.05 -13.83
CA LEU A 320 5.56 -12.70 -15.13
C LEU A 320 5.90 -11.70 -16.23
N PHE A 321 6.72 -12.16 -17.17
CA PHE A 321 7.12 -11.44 -18.38
C PHE A 321 7.69 -10.03 -18.13
N PRO A 322 8.56 -9.80 -17.12
CA PRO A 322 9.03 -8.47 -16.74
C PRO A 322 9.72 -7.71 -17.89
N SER A 323 10.37 -8.43 -18.82
CA SER A 323 11.04 -7.83 -19.98
C SER A 323 10.97 -8.67 -21.26
N ALA A 324 10.07 -9.65 -21.35
CA ALA A 324 9.91 -10.50 -22.54
C ALA A 324 9.31 -9.71 -23.73
N MET A 325 10.15 -9.32 -24.69
CA MET A 325 9.73 -8.52 -25.86
C MET A 325 8.87 -9.29 -26.87
N ASN A 326 8.88 -10.63 -26.81
CA ASN A 326 8.07 -11.53 -27.64
C ASN A 326 6.68 -11.84 -27.04
N VAL A 327 6.38 -11.35 -25.84
CA VAL A 327 5.06 -11.49 -25.20
C VAL A 327 4.21 -10.26 -25.48
N ASP A 328 2.91 -10.46 -25.65
CA ASP A 328 1.91 -9.41 -25.87
C ASP A 328 2.08 -8.25 -24.86
N PRO A 329 2.10 -6.97 -25.29
CA PRO A 329 2.14 -5.82 -24.38
C PRO A 329 1.08 -5.81 -23.27
N ALA A 330 -0.08 -6.44 -23.48
CA ALA A 330 -1.14 -6.60 -22.49
C ALA A 330 -0.81 -7.63 -21.38
N LEU A 331 0.24 -8.45 -21.53
CA LEU A 331 0.69 -9.40 -20.50
C LEU A 331 2.08 -9.03 -19.93
N ARG A 332 2.92 -8.37 -20.73
CA ARG A 332 4.30 -7.97 -20.38
C ARG A 332 4.34 -7.08 -19.13
N ASN A 333 5.06 -7.51 -18.10
CA ASN A 333 5.22 -6.82 -16.82
C ASN A 333 3.88 -6.43 -16.13
N ARG A 334 2.80 -7.14 -16.45
CA ARG A 334 1.45 -6.83 -15.94
C ARG A 334 0.97 -7.82 -14.90
N ILE A 335 1.33 -9.11 -15.00
CA ILE A 335 0.89 -10.14 -14.05
C ILE A 335 1.96 -10.35 -12.96
N SER A 336 1.52 -10.36 -11.71
CA SER A 336 2.37 -10.73 -10.57
C SER A 336 1.59 -11.52 -9.52
N PHE A 337 2.30 -12.38 -8.80
CA PHE A 337 1.78 -13.18 -7.69
C PHE A 337 2.59 -12.90 -6.44
N ILE A 338 1.94 -12.71 -5.30
CA ILE A 338 2.57 -12.45 -4.02
C ILE A 338 2.00 -13.42 -3.00
N GLY A 339 2.85 -14.24 -2.39
CA GLY A 339 2.51 -15.10 -1.26
C GLY A 339 3.15 -14.55 0.01
N GLU A 340 2.40 -14.50 1.10
CA GLU A 340 2.88 -14.12 2.43
C GLU A 340 2.47 -15.18 3.44
N ALA A 341 3.41 -15.56 4.30
CA ALA A 341 3.17 -16.39 5.47
C ALA A 341 3.80 -15.71 6.68
N SER A 342 3.02 -15.56 7.75
CA SER A 342 3.47 -14.95 9.00
C SER A 342 3.09 -15.84 10.18
N TRP A 343 3.97 -15.90 11.18
CA TRP A 343 3.82 -16.67 12.40
C TRP A 343 4.29 -15.82 13.58
N PHE A 344 3.51 -15.77 14.65
CA PHE A 344 3.88 -15.09 15.90
C PHE A 344 3.41 -15.87 17.12
N ASP A 345 4.27 -15.94 18.12
CA ASP A 345 3.98 -16.48 19.45
C ASP A 345 4.01 -15.31 20.46
N ASP A 346 2.94 -15.13 21.23
CA ASP A 346 2.97 -14.23 22.39
C ASP A 346 3.63 -14.97 23.55
N LEU A 347 4.87 -14.59 23.87
CA LEU A 347 5.70 -15.22 24.88
C LEU A 347 5.09 -15.14 26.30
N ARG A 348 4.11 -14.25 26.51
CA ARG A 348 3.43 -14.07 27.81
C ARG A 348 2.21 -14.96 27.99
N SER A 349 1.32 -15.05 26.99
CA SER A 349 0.11 -15.88 27.07
C SER A 349 0.28 -17.29 26.50
N GLY A 350 1.34 -17.53 25.72
CA GLY A 350 1.50 -18.75 24.91
C GLY A 350 0.57 -18.80 23.70
N ARG A 351 -0.15 -17.72 23.38
CA ARG A 351 -1.04 -17.64 22.21
C ARG A 351 -0.20 -17.61 20.93
N GLN A 352 -0.47 -18.57 20.05
CA GLN A 352 0.12 -18.61 18.71
C GLN A 352 -0.87 -18.06 17.68
N ILE A 353 -0.38 -17.27 16.73
CA ILE A 353 -1.15 -16.77 15.59
C ILE A 353 -0.38 -16.99 14.29
N HIS A 354 -1.10 -17.31 13.23
CA HIS A 354 -0.56 -17.44 11.88
C HIS A 354 -1.50 -16.74 10.90
N LYS A 355 -0.94 -16.10 9.87
CA LYS A 355 -1.70 -15.48 8.77
C LYS A 355 -1.00 -15.74 7.45
N TYR A 356 -1.80 -16.17 6.47
CA TYR A 356 -1.41 -16.42 5.10
C TYR A 356 -2.16 -15.46 4.17
N VAL A 357 -1.46 -14.86 3.22
CA VAL A 357 -2.03 -14.00 2.18
C VAL A 357 -1.54 -14.48 0.81
N ALA A 358 -2.44 -14.56 -0.15
CA ALA A 358 -2.12 -14.84 -1.56
C ALA A 358 -2.77 -13.78 -2.44
N THR A 359 -1.95 -12.99 -3.14
CA THR A 359 -2.39 -11.91 -4.03
C THR A 359 -2.03 -12.23 -5.48
N ALA A 360 -2.99 -12.18 -6.39
CA ALA A 360 -2.77 -12.10 -7.83
C ALA A 360 -3.04 -10.65 -8.28
N LYS A 361 -2.07 -10.00 -8.91
CA LYS A 361 -2.12 -8.59 -9.32
C LYS A 361 -1.96 -8.46 -10.83
N TYR A 362 -2.82 -7.65 -11.44
CA TYR A 362 -2.76 -7.24 -12.84
C TYR A 362 -2.60 -5.71 -12.95
N ASN A 363 -1.48 -5.26 -13.52
CA ASN A 363 -1.24 -3.83 -13.78
C ASN A 363 -2.07 -3.38 -15.00
N ILE A 364 -2.90 -2.34 -14.81
CA ILE A 364 -3.69 -1.71 -15.88
C ILE A 364 -2.80 -0.75 -16.69
N SER A 365 -1.88 -0.03 -16.05
CA SER A 365 -0.92 0.85 -16.73
C SER A 365 0.44 0.17 -16.92
N ASP A 366 1.15 0.49 -18.01
CA ASP A 366 2.52 -0.02 -18.24
C ASP A 366 3.51 0.45 -17.15
N SER A 367 3.26 1.64 -16.60
CA SER A 367 3.99 2.16 -15.45
C SER A 367 3.80 1.31 -14.18
N GLY A 368 2.71 0.53 -14.08
CA GLY A 368 2.35 -0.26 -12.87
C GLY A 368 1.67 0.55 -11.76
N ASN A 369 1.44 1.84 -12.00
CA ASN A 369 0.74 2.76 -11.08
C ASN A 369 -0.70 2.29 -10.81
N SER A 370 -1.46 1.95 -11.85
CA SER A 370 -2.84 1.44 -11.71
C SER A 370 -2.86 -0.08 -11.77
N SER A 371 -3.57 -0.76 -10.87
CA SER A 371 -3.70 -2.22 -10.86
C SER A 371 -5.02 -2.73 -10.25
N ILE A 372 -5.47 -3.89 -10.72
CA ILE A 372 -6.51 -4.70 -10.06
C ILE A 372 -5.82 -5.87 -9.35
N GLN A 373 -6.26 -6.20 -8.15
CA GLN A 373 -5.70 -7.27 -7.33
C GLN A 373 -6.81 -8.16 -6.80
N LEU A 374 -6.62 -9.47 -6.88
CA LEU A 374 -7.41 -10.48 -6.19
C LEU A 374 -6.57 -10.99 -5.02
N GLU A 375 -7.05 -10.84 -3.80
CA GLU A 375 -6.34 -11.22 -2.57
C GLU A 375 -7.16 -12.21 -1.76
N TYR A 376 -6.58 -13.34 -1.41
CA TYR A 376 -7.12 -14.27 -0.42
C TYR A 376 -6.31 -14.16 0.87
N THR A 377 -6.99 -13.98 2.00
CA THR A 377 -6.38 -13.91 3.33
C THR A 377 -7.00 -14.94 4.25
N ARG A 378 -6.16 -15.76 4.90
CA ARG A 378 -6.57 -16.76 5.90
C ARG A 378 -5.68 -16.73 7.14
N GLY A 379 -6.28 -16.64 8.31
CA GLY A 379 -5.59 -16.69 9.60
C GLY A 379 -5.85 -15.45 10.46
N THR A 380 -5.13 -15.33 11.56
CA THR A 380 -5.35 -14.28 12.56
C THR A 380 -4.42 -13.10 12.32
N ASP A 381 -4.96 -11.90 12.14
CA ASP A 381 -4.16 -10.69 12.06
C ASP A 381 -3.59 -10.30 13.43
N LYS A 382 -2.31 -9.97 13.53
CA LYS A 382 -1.66 -9.62 14.81
C LYS A 382 -2.12 -8.28 15.38
N GLU A 383 -2.44 -7.32 14.53
CA GLU A 383 -2.74 -5.95 14.97
C GLU A 383 -4.14 -5.81 15.53
N THR A 384 -5.07 -6.65 15.08
CA THR A 384 -6.45 -6.69 15.57
C THR A 384 -6.81 -7.97 16.32
N LEU A 385 -6.04 -9.07 16.20
CA LEU A 385 -6.36 -10.41 16.70
C LEU A 385 -7.59 -11.08 16.08
N VAL A 386 -8.07 -10.54 14.96
CA VAL A 386 -9.22 -11.01 14.19
C VAL A 386 -8.84 -12.16 13.29
N TYR A 387 -9.61 -13.25 13.33
CA TYR A 387 -9.50 -14.31 12.33
C TYR A 387 -10.17 -13.92 11.02
N LEU A 388 -9.39 -13.86 9.95
CA LEU A 388 -9.80 -13.57 8.59
C LEU A 388 -9.85 -14.86 7.76
N ASN A 389 -10.87 -14.98 6.92
CA ASN A 389 -10.94 -16.00 5.86
C ASN A 389 -11.78 -15.43 4.71
N GLN A 390 -11.16 -14.62 3.87
CA GLN A 390 -11.86 -13.76 2.91
C GLN A 390 -11.12 -13.63 1.58
N VAL A 391 -11.89 -13.38 0.53
CA VAL A 391 -11.40 -12.98 -0.80
C VAL A 391 -11.78 -11.52 -1.02
N LEU A 392 -10.81 -10.68 -1.38
CA LEU A 392 -10.98 -9.27 -1.67
C LEU A 392 -10.57 -8.98 -3.11
N VAL A 393 -11.35 -8.16 -3.81
CA VAL A 393 -10.96 -7.53 -5.07
C VAL A 393 -10.63 -6.07 -4.77
N LYS A 394 -9.41 -5.66 -5.08
CA LYS A 394 -8.90 -4.31 -4.82
C LYS A 394 -8.54 -3.62 -6.14
N LEU A 395 -8.87 -2.34 -6.24
CA LEU A 395 -8.29 -1.43 -7.23
C LEU A 395 -7.25 -0.58 -6.50
N SER A 396 -6.03 -0.50 -7.02
CA SER A 396 -4.93 0.25 -6.41
C SER A 396 -4.31 1.23 -7.38
N TYR A 397 -3.96 2.40 -6.87
CA TYR A 397 -3.29 3.48 -7.60
C TYR A 397 -2.09 3.97 -6.79
N ALA A 398 -0.89 3.84 -7.36
CA ALA A 398 0.33 4.45 -6.86
C ALA A 398 0.69 5.66 -7.73
N TYR A 399 1.24 6.72 -7.12
CA TYR A 399 1.69 7.93 -7.81
C TYR A 399 3.22 7.96 -7.87
#